data_AF-A0A661BGG0-F1
#
_entry.id   AF-A0A661BGG0-F1
#
_cell.length_a   1.000
_cell.length_b   1.000
_cell.length_c   1.000
_cell.angle_alpha   90.00
_cell.angle_beta   90.00
_cell.angle_gamma   90.00
#
_symmetry.space_group_name_H-M   'P 1'
#
loop_
_entity.id
_entity.type
_entity.pdbx_description
1 polymer ?
#
loop_
_entity_poly.entity_id
_entity_poly.type
_entity_poly.pdbx_seq_one_letter_code
_entity_poly.pdbx_strand_id
1 'polypeptide(L)' 'MHIRNLPAIRPRRPAWNKGRIVGQKRPLLPKHVWAIRVRLEIAENHRDLALFNTAIDSKLRGCDLVCLKVADVYASGL' A
#
# COMPACT_ATOMS: atom_id res chain seq x y z
N MET A 1 43.56 10.33 25.82
CA MET A 1 42.43 10.95 25.10
C MET A 1 41.12 10.45 25.71
N HIS A 2 40.45 11.26 26.53
CA HIS A 2 39.23 10.87 27.25
C HIS A 2 38.00 11.24 26.41
N ILE A 3 37.30 10.24 25.86
CA ILE A 3 36.08 10.47 25.07
C ILE A 3 34.96 10.84 26.04
N ARG A 4 34.53 12.10 26.03
CA ARG A 4 33.40 12.56 26.84
C ARG A 4 32.13 11.87 26.33
N ASN A 5 31.47 11.08 27.18
CA ASN A 5 30.15 10.54 26.89
C ASN A 5 29.15 11.70 26.79
N LEU A 6 28.75 12.04 25.57
CA LEU A 6 27.66 13.00 25.32
C LEU A 6 26.33 12.35 25.72
N PRO A 7 25.42 13.07 26.41
CA PRO A 7 24.12 12.53 26.76
C PRO A 7 23.36 12.23 25.45
N ALA A 8 22.96 10.98 25.27
CA ALA A 8 22.16 10.58 24.12
C ALA A 8 20.83 11.35 24.12
N ILE A 9 20.69 12.30 23.20
CA ILE A 9 19.42 13.02 22.97
C ILE A 9 18.41 11.99 22.47
N ARG A 10 17.50 11.57 23.36
CA ARG A 10 16.39 10.69 23.00
C ARG A 10 15.23 11.56 22.53
N PRO A 11 14.71 11.37 21.29
CA PRO A 11 13.54 12.10 20.85
C PRO A 11 12.35 11.82 21.80
N ARG A 12 11.67 12.89 22.22
CA ARG A 12 10.56 12.85 23.19
C ARG A 12 9.39 11.98 22.70
N ARG A 13 9.26 11.80 21.38
CA ARG A 13 8.31 10.88 20.75
C ARG A 13 9.09 9.80 19.99
N PRO A 14 8.91 8.52 20.34
CA PRO A 14 9.42 7.45 19.49
C PRO A 14 8.82 7.57 18.09
N ALA A 15 9.58 7.21 17.06
CA ALA A 15 9.05 7.14 15.69
C ALA A 15 7.81 6.23 15.66
N TRP A 16 6.82 6.57 14.83
CA TRP A 16 5.55 5.82 14.72
C TRP A 16 5.73 4.32 14.43
N ASN A 17 6.89 3.98 13.86
CA ASN A 17 7.29 2.65 13.46
C ASN A 17 8.35 2.01 14.36
N LYS A 18 8.70 2.59 15.51
CA LYS A 18 9.70 2.03 16.41
C LYS A 18 9.27 0.61 16.85
N GLY A 19 10.09 -0.39 16.56
CA GLY A 19 9.80 -1.80 16.86
C GLY A 19 8.89 -2.51 15.84
N ARG A 20 8.46 -1.83 14.76
CA ARG A 20 7.77 -2.48 13.64
C ARG A 20 8.79 -2.82 12.57
N ILE A 21 8.69 -4.02 11.99
CA ILE A 21 9.44 -4.37 10.78
C ILE A 21 8.86 -3.52 9.64
N VAL A 22 9.58 -2.46 9.30
CA VAL A 22 9.25 -1.59 8.15
C VAL A 22 10.20 -1.93 7.03
N GLY A 23 9.65 -2.30 5.89
CA GLY A 23 10.39 -2.75 4.73
C GLY A 23 9.46 -3.28 3.65
N GLN A 24 10.03 -3.77 2.56
CA GLN A 24 9.28 -4.35 1.47
C GLN A 24 8.52 -5.59 1.96
N LYS A 25 7.19 -5.55 1.88
CA LYS A 25 6.37 -6.75 2.09
C LYS A 25 6.52 -7.67 0.87
N ARG A 26 6.41 -8.99 1.11
CA ARG A 26 6.39 -9.96 0.01
C ARG A 26 5.23 -9.63 -0.94
N PRO A 27 5.43 -9.71 -2.27
CA PRO A 27 4.37 -9.49 -3.23
C PRO A 27 3.27 -10.56 -3.08
N LEU A 28 2.08 -10.24 -3.56
CA LEU A 28 0.99 -11.21 -3.63
C LEU A 28 1.32 -12.30 -4.67
N LEU A 29 1.03 -13.55 -4.33
CA LEU A 29 1.08 -14.66 -5.28
C LEU A 29 -0.19 -14.64 -6.16
N PRO A 30 -0.16 -15.18 -7.39
CA PRO A 30 -1.35 -15.24 -8.25
C PRO A 30 -2.57 -15.86 -7.57
N LYS A 31 -2.36 -16.93 -6.76
CA LYS A 31 -3.44 -17.55 -5.96
C LYS A 31 -4.06 -16.62 -4.91
N HIS A 32 -3.29 -15.69 -4.35
CA HIS A 32 -3.81 -14.71 -3.39
C HIS A 32 -4.64 -13.65 -4.12
N VAL A 33 -4.19 -13.20 -5.30
CA VAL A 33 -4.92 -12.25 -6.14
C VAL A 33 -6.27 -12.84 -6.53
N TRP A 34 -6.28 -14.09 -7.01
CA TRP A 34 -7.52 -14.79 -7.35
C TRP A 34 -8.46 -14.92 -6.15
N ALA A 35 -7.96 -15.36 -4.99
CA ALA A 35 -8.77 -15.52 -3.79
C ALA A 35 -9.38 -14.20 -3.29
N ILE A 36 -8.64 -13.09 -3.38
CA ILE A 36 -9.16 -11.76 -3.02
C ILE A 36 -10.24 -11.33 -4.00
N ARG A 37 -10.00 -11.48 -5.30
CA ARG A 37 -10.96 -11.11 -6.36
C ARG A 37 -12.29 -11.83 -6.19
N VAL A 38 -12.26 -13.16 -6.04
CA VAL A 38 -13.47 -13.98 -5.85
C VAL A 38 -14.24 -13.58 -4.59
N ARG A 39 -13.55 -13.28 -3.49
CA ARG A 39 -14.21 -12.83 -2.25
C ARG A 39 -14.92 -11.49 -2.41
N LEU A 40 -14.35 -10.56 -3.19
CA LEU A 40 -14.96 -9.26 -3.47
C LEU A 40 -16.15 -9.40 -4.43
N GLU A 41 -16.06 -10.30 -5.41
CA GLU A 41 -17.15 -10.63 -6.34
C GLU A 41 -18.34 -11.25 -5.59
N ILE A 42 -18.11 -12.26 -4.74
CA ILE A 42 -19.17 -12.90 -3.93
C ILE A 42 -19.82 -11.90 -2.97
N ALA A 43 -19.06 -10.94 -2.45
CA ALA A 43 -19.57 -9.90 -1.57
C ALA A 43 -20.27 -8.75 -2.33
N GLU A 44 -20.35 -8.80 -3.67
CA GLU A 44 -20.87 -7.72 -4.53
C GLU A 44 -20.22 -6.35 -4.25
N ASN A 45 -18.97 -6.34 -3.77
CA ASN A 45 -18.26 -5.11 -3.44
C ASN A 45 -17.56 -4.54 -4.69
N HIS A 46 -18.37 -3.97 -5.58
CA HIS A 46 -17.92 -3.48 -6.88
C HIS A 46 -16.82 -2.41 -6.79
N ARG A 47 -16.89 -1.52 -5.79
CA ARG A 47 -15.90 -0.45 -5.61
C ARG A 47 -14.51 -1.02 -5.29
N ASP A 48 -14.44 -1.89 -4.29
CA ASP A 48 -13.16 -2.45 -3.86
C ASP A 48 -12.61 -3.44 -4.88
N LEU A 49 -13.50 -4.17 -5.58
CA LEU A 49 -13.12 -5.01 -6.71
C LEU A 49 -12.46 -4.20 -7.84
N ALA A 50 -13.07 -3.07 -8.22
CA ALA A 50 -12.52 -2.18 -9.23
C ALA A 50 -11.16 -1.61 -8.79
N LEU A 51 -11.08 -1.05 -7.57
CA LEU A 51 -9.82 -0.52 -7.03
C LEU A 51 -8.73 -1.59 -6.95
N PHE A 52 -9.07 -2.81 -6.54
CA PHE A 52 -8.12 -3.92 -6.47
C PHE A 52 -7.57 -4.28 -7.86
N ASN A 53 -8.44 -4.41 -8.85
CA ASN A 53 -8.01 -4.71 -10.22
C ASN A 53 -7.15 -3.58 -10.79
N THR A 54 -7.59 -2.32 -10.67
CA THR A 54 -6.83 -1.16 -11.12
C THR A 54 -5.47 -1.07 -10.43
N ALA A 55 -5.36 -1.39 -9.14
CA ALA A 55 -4.09 -1.38 -8.40
C ALA A 55 -3.08 -2.38 -8.97
N ILE A 56 -3.54 -3.59 -9.32
CA ILE A 56 -2.69 -4.65 -9.87
C ILE A 56 -2.18 -4.27 -11.25
N ASP A 57 -3.04 -3.69 -12.11
CA ASP A 57 -2.69 -3.35 -13.48
C ASP A 57 -1.78 -2.12 -13.57
N SER A 58 -2.06 -1.09 -12.77
CA SER A 58 -1.35 0.20 -12.81
C SER A 58 -0.14 0.31 -11.88
N LYS A 59 -0.07 -0.51 -10.82
CA LYS A 59 0.95 -0.44 -9.76
C LYS A 59 1.04 0.92 -9.05
N LEU A 60 -0.04 1.69 -9.03
CA LEU A 60 -0.10 2.95 -8.30
C LEU A 60 0.11 2.76 -6.79
N ARG A 61 0.62 3.79 -6.12
CA ARG A 61 0.61 3.81 -4.65
C ARG A 61 -0.82 3.91 -4.16
N GLY A 62 -1.08 3.38 -2.97
CA GLY A 62 -2.43 3.41 -2.39
C GLY A 62 -3.03 4.81 -2.32
N CYS A 63 -2.24 5.84 -2.00
CA CYS A 63 -2.70 7.23 -1.98
C CYS A 63 -3.06 7.76 -3.37
N ASP A 64 -2.30 7.39 -4.40
CA ASP A 64 -2.54 7.87 -5.77
C ASP A 64 -3.77 7.18 -6.36
N LEU A 65 -3.91 5.87 -6.11
CA LEU A 65 -5.04 5.06 -6.52
C LEU A 65 -6.37 5.58 -5.96
N VAL A 66 -6.45 5.85 -4.66
CA VAL A 66 -7.71 6.31 -4.04
C VAL A 66 -8.07 7.76 -4.41
N CYS A 67 -7.10 8.51 -4.93
CA CYS A 67 -7.29 9.88 -5.41
C CYS A 67 -7.66 9.96 -6.90
N LEU A 68 -7.69 8.84 -7.64
CA LEU A 68 -8.09 8.82 -9.05
C LEU A 68 -9.49 9.39 -9.25
N LYS A 69 -9.63 10.21 -10.30
CA LYS A 69 -10.90 10.76 -10.76
C LYS A 69 -11.33 10.07 -12.05
N VAL A 70 -12.62 10.15 -12.35
CA VAL A 70 -13.17 9.65 -13.63
C VAL A 70 -12.47 10.28 -14.84
N ALA A 71 -12.08 11.56 -14.74
CA ALA A 71 -11.36 12.27 -15.80
C ALA A 71 -9.93 11.74 -16.05
N ASP A 72 -9.35 11.01 -15.10
CA ASP A 72 -8.00 10.43 -15.23
C ASP A 72 -8.04 9.06 -15.94
N VAL A 73 -9.24 8.51 -16.17
CA VAL A 73 -9.44 7.19 -16.79
C VAL A 73 -9.97 7.39 -18.20
N TYR A 74 -9.27 6.79 -19.17
CA TYR A 74 -9.68 6.80 -20.57
C TYR A 74 -9.80 5.37 -21.09
N ALA A 75 -10.86 5.10 -21.86
CA ALA A 75 -11.01 3.85 -22.58
C ALA A 75 -10.15 3.90 -23.85
N SER A 76 -8.89 3.45 -23.75
CA SER A 76 -8.05 3.26 -24.94
C SER A 76 -8.33 1.88 -25.52
N GLY A 77 -9.14 1.82 -26.57
CA GLY A 77 -9.54 0.56 -27.21
C GLY A 77 -10.21 0.69 -28.57
N LEU A 78 -10.01 1.80 -29.28
CA LEU A 78 -10.28 1.92 -30.72
C LEU A 78 -8.98 1.81 -31.50
#